data_AF-A0AAU0MKP7-F1
#
_entry.id   AF-A0AAU0MKP7-F1
#
_cell.length_a   1.000
_cell.length_b   1.000
_cell.length_c   1.000
_cell.angle_alpha   90.00
_cell.angle_beta   90.00
_cell.angle_gamma   90.00
#
_symmetry.space_group_name_H-M   'P 1'
#
loop_
_entity.id
_entity.type
_entity.pdbx_description
1 polymer ?
#
loop_
_entity_poly.entity_id
_entity_poly.type
_entity_poly.pdbx_seq_one_letter_code
_entity_poly.pdbx_strand_id
1 'polypeptide(L)'
;MKQISEELSARLASETPTLCLCWRLTRRDGLVIGVSDHDQALEMAGVSYSPGAAVEAGKFTQSADLKPGRGAAGGVLSSEAITEEDLSAGLWDGARVDVFRVDWTAPELGGVSVWSGYLSELSHGAHGGFEAELVSLKADLERPVGRVLQRQCDAVLGDERCGIAALGRTCDKRFEMCRDVFANTENFRGFPHMPGTDFVLSGPAADRNDGGKR
;
A
#
# COMPACT_ATOMS: atom_id res chain seq x y z
N MET A 1 -9.35 -9.51 -18.33
CA MET A 1 -9.71 -8.60 -19.45
C MET A 1 -10.38 -7.38 -18.80
N LYS A 2 -9.95 -6.16 -19.11
CA LYS A 2 -10.54 -4.94 -18.50
C LYS A 2 -11.97 -4.80 -19.01
N GLN A 3 -12.95 -4.61 -18.13
CA GLN A 3 -14.32 -4.31 -18.53
C GLN A 3 -14.37 -2.85 -18.98
N ILE A 4 -14.68 -2.63 -20.25
CA ILE A 4 -14.75 -1.31 -20.89
C ILE A 4 -16.10 -1.26 -21.61
N SER A 5 -16.79 -0.12 -21.57
CA SER A 5 -18.03 0.05 -22.34
C SER A 5 -17.74 -0.05 -23.85
N GLU A 6 -18.72 -0.50 -24.62
CA GLU A 6 -18.58 -0.62 -26.08
C GLU A 6 -18.25 0.74 -26.72
N GLU A 7 -18.88 1.81 -26.23
CA GLU A 7 -18.63 3.18 -26.68
C GLU A 7 -17.20 3.65 -26.40
N LEU A 8 -16.68 3.42 -25.19
CA LEU A 8 -15.30 3.79 -24.86
C LEU A 8 -14.30 2.95 -25.65
N SER A 9 -14.60 1.67 -25.91
CA SER A 9 -13.79 0.83 -26.77
C SER A 9 -13.73 1.36 -28.21
N ALA A 10 -14.85 1.83 -28.77
CA ALA A 10 -14.88 2.43 -30.10
C ALA A 10 -14.07 3.74 -30.17
N ARG A 11 -14.17 4.59 -29.15
CA ARG A 11 -13.40 5.84 -29.03
C ARG A 11 -11.89 5.57 -28.93
N LEU A 12 -11.49 4.56 -28.16
CA LEU A 12 -10.08 4.13 -28.07
C LEU A 12 -9.54 3.60 -29.41
N ALA A 13 -10.40 3.03 -30.25
CA ALA A 13 -10.04 2.51 -31.58
C ALA A 13 -10.18 3.55 -32.70
N SER A 14 -10.65 4.77 -32.39
CA SER A 14 -10.83 5.85 -33.37
C SER A 14 -9.50 6.28 -33.99
N GLU A 15 -9.51 6.68 -35.26
CA GLU A 15 -8.34 7.25 -35.96
C GLU A 15 -7.96 8.64 -35.42
N THR A 16 -8.91 9.34 -34.80
CA THR A 16 -8.73 10.65 -34.16
C THR A 16 -9.13 10.59 -32.69
N PRO A 17 -8.32 9.93 -31.83
CA PRO A 17 -8.66 9.73 -30.44
C PRO A 17 -8.57 11.04 -29.64
N THR A 18 -9.62 11.38 -28.91
CA THR A 18 -9.69 12.51 -27.98
C THR A 18 -9.34 12.07 -26.57
N LEU A 19 -8.17 11.46 -26.40
CA LEU A 19 -7.80 10.81 -25.14
C LEU A 19 -6.82 11.65 -24.32
N CYS A 20 -6.99 11.61 -22.99
CA CYS A 20 -6.08 12.16 -22.00
C CYS A 20 -5.71 11.12 -20.94
N LEU A 21 -4.64 11.36 -20.19
CA LEU A 21 -4.30 10.64 -18.97
C LEU A 21 -4.82 11.39 -17.75
N CYS A 22 -5.55 10.66 -16.92
CA CYS A 22 -6.04 11.14 -15.63
C CYS A 22 -5.33 10.35 -14.52
N TRP A 23 -4.57 11.05 -13.70
CA TRP A 23 -3.82 10.54 -12.55
C TRP A 23 -4.62 10.80 -11.28
N ARG A 24 -4.95 9.74 -10.55
CA ARG A 24 -5.59 9.85 -9.24
C ARG A 24 -4.58 9.45 -8.17
N LEU A 25 -4.24 10.39 -7.30
CA LEU A 25 -3.38 10.18 -6.15
C LEU A 25 -4.25 10.11 -4.90
N THR A 26 -4.15 9.02 -4.15
CA THR A 26 -4.85 8.83 -2.88
C THR A 26 -3.84 8.72 -1.75
N ARG A 27 -3.83 9.71 -0.87
CA ARG A 27 -2.99 9.77 0.33
C ARG A 27 -3.50 8.77 1.39
N ARG A 28 -2.63 8.37 2.32
CA ARG A 28 -2.95 7.37 3.36
C ARG A 28 -4.07 7.78 4.31
N ASP A 29 -4.29 9.08 4.49
CA ASP A 29 -5.36 9.66 5.29
C ASP A 29 -6.69 9.80 4.54
N GLY A 30 -6.72 9.45 3.25
CA GLY A 30 -7.91 9.47 2.41
C GLY A 30 -8.06 10.72 1.54
N LEU A 31 -7.14 11.69 1.59
CA LEU A 31 -7.14 12.82 0.65
C LEU A 31 -6.93 12.30 -0.79
N VAL A 32 -7.77 12.75 -1.71
CA VAL A 32 -7.69 12.38 -3.13
C VAL A 32 -7.42 13.63 -3.97
N ILE A 33 -6.44 13.53 -4.87
CA ILE A 33 -6.12 14.56 -5.86
C ILE A 33 -6.20 13.93 -7.25
N GLY A 34 -6.91 14.61 -8.16
CA GLY A 34 -6.94 14.29 -9.58
C GLY A 34 -6.09 15.27 -10.38
N VAL A 35 -5.20 14.77 -11.22
CA VAL A 35 -4.41 15.56 -12.16
C VAL A 35 -4.60 15.00 -13.57
N SER A 36 -4.76 15.86 -14.56
CA SER A 36 -4.83 15.45 -15.98
C SER A 36 -3.74 16.10 -16.82
N ASP A 37 -3.33 15.41 -17.90
CA ASP A 37 -2.50 15.99 -18.97
C ASP A 37 -3.32 16.81 -19.99
N HIS A 38 -4.64 16.87 -19.81
CA HIS A 38 -5.53 17.79 -20.52
C HIS A 38 -5.44 19.20 -19.93
N ASP A 39 -5.69 20.21 -20.77
CA ASP A 39 -5.59 21.63 -20.45
C ASP A 39 -6.85 22.19 -19.76
N GLN A 40 -7.92 21.41 -19.68
CA GLN A 40 -9.15 21.76 -18.95
C GLN A 40 -9.44 20.76 -17.83
N ALA A 41 -10.12 21.25 -16.80
CA ALA A 41 -10.54 20.40 -15.68
C ALA A 41 -11.62 19.40 -16.14
N LEU A 42 -11.52 18.17 -15.66
CA LEU A 42 -12.41 17.07 -15.99
C LEU A 42 -13.01 16.48 -14.71
N GLU A 43 -14.27 16.04 -14.77
CA GLU A 43 -14.92 15.34 -13.67
C GLU A 43 -15.14 13.88 -14.03
N MET A 44 -14.59 12.95 -13.24
CA MET A 44 -14.75 11.52 -13.48
C MET A 44 -14.92 10.77 -12.16
N ALA A 45 -15.99 9.97 -12.07
CA ALA A 45 -16.29 9.13 -10.90
C ALA A 45 -16.29 9.90 -9.56
N GLY A 46 -16.73 11.16 -9.57
CA GLY A 46 -16.80 12.02 -8.38
C GLY A 46 -15.45 12.63 -7.94
N VAL A 47 -14.43 12.56 -8.79
CA VAL A 47 -13.13 13.20 -8.57
C VAL A 47 -12.91 14.27 -9.65
N SER A 48 -12.51 15.46 -9.21
CA SER A 48 -12.07 16.55 -10.08
C SER A 48 -10.62 16.36 -10.47
N TYR A 49 -10.35 16.37 -11.76
CA TYR A 49 -9.01 16.30 -12.35
C TYR A 49 -8.65 17.67 -12.87
N SER A 50 -7.78 18.38 -12.15
CA SER A 50 -7.28 19.68 -12.59
C SER A 50 -6.14 19.51 -13.60
N PRO A 51 -5.99 20.42 -14.56
CA PRO A 51 -4.78 20.53 -15.35
C PRO A 51 -3.59 20.73 -14.41
N GLY A 52 -2.66 19.80 -14.41
CA GLY A 52 -1.45 19.90 -13.61
C GLY A 52 -0.28 19.57 -14.50
N ALA A 53 0.81 20.35 -14.36
CA ALA A 53 2.02 20.18 -15.14
C ALA A 53 2.37 18.70 -15.20
N ALA A 54 2.46 18.23 -16.44
CA ALA A 54 2.51 16.83 -16.79
C ALA A 54 3.33 16.05 -15.77
N VAL A 55 2.68 15.12 -15.07
CA VAL A 55 3.40 13.90 -14.74
C VAL A 55 3.79 13.36 -16.10
N GLU A 56 5.02 13.64 -16.53
CA GLU A 56 5.50 13.14 -17.82
C GLU A 56 5.22 11.65 -17.77
N ALA A 57 4.46 11.16 -18.76
CA ALA A 57 3.99 9.80 -18.77
C ALA A 57 5.22 8.88 -18.78
N GLY A 58 5.67 8.51 -17.59
CA GLY A 58 6.81 7.64 -17.39
C GLY A 58 6.55 6.39 -18.20
N LYS A 59 7.57 5.90 -18.89
CA LYS A 59 7.45 4.60 -19.55
C LYS A 59 7.16 3.56 -18.48
N PHE A 60 5.90 3.15 -18.37
CA PHE A 60 5.50 2.10 -17.45
C PHE A 60 6.08 0.78 -17.94
N THR A 61 7.13 0.30 -17.29
CA THR A 61 7.72 -0.99 -17.65
C THR A 61 6.79 -2.10 -17.18
N GLN A 62 6.15 -2.78 -18.12
CA GLN A 62 5.38 -3.99 -17.84
C GLN A 62 6.31 -5.20 -17.93
N SER A 63 6.46 -5.92 -16.83
CA SER A 63 7.13 -7.21 -16.78
C SER A 63 6.12 -8.34 -16.55
N ALA A 64 6.39 -9.52 -17.11
CA ALA A 64 5.61 -10.74 -16.84
C ALA A 64 6.05 -11.46 -15.54
N ASP A 65 7.19 -11.07 -14.96
CA ASP A 65 7.66 -11.58 -13.67
C ASP A 65 6.89 -10.99 -12.48
N LEU A 66 7.24 -11.36 -11.25
CA LEU A 66 6.62 -10.82 -10.04
C LEU A 66 7.40 -9.67 -9.42
N LYS A 67 8.49 -9.21 -10.05
CA LYS A 67 9.24 -8.07 -9.54
C LYS A 67 8.40 -6.80 -9.69
N PRO A 68 8.42 -5.89 -8.70
CA PRO A 68 7.77 -4.60 -8.84
C PRO A 68 8.29 -3.87 -10.07
N GLY A 69 7.35 -3.50 -10.94
CA GLY A 69 7.64 -2.63 -12.06
C GLY A 69 7.91 -1.24 -11.51
N ARG A 70 9.01 -0.63 -11.96
CA ARG A 70 9.40 0.73 -11.59
C ARG A 70 9.11 1.68 -12.75
N GLY A 71 8.69 2.89 -12.41
CA GLY A 71 8.55 4.01 -13.34
C GLY A 71 9.02 5.28 -12.65
N ALA A 72 9.45 6.28 -13.42
CA ALA A 72 9.65 7.61 -12.87
C ALA A 72 8.39 8.44 -13.12
N ALA A 73 7.86 9.08 -12.09
CA ALA A 73 6.97 10.22 -12.24
C ALA A 73 7.84 11.46 -12.18
N GLY A 74 8.42 11.84 -13.32
CA GLY A 74 9.12 13.10 -13.47
C GLY A 74 8.10 14.20 -13.71
N GLY A 75 8.08 15.23 -12.88
CA GLY A 75 7.19 16.36 -13.10
C GLY A 75 7.09 17.26 -11.89
N VAL A 76 6.82 18.54 -12.16
CA VAL A 76 6.30 19.44 -11.14
C VAL A 76 4.85 19.03 -10.93
N LEU A 77 4.53 18.25 -9.89
CA LEU A 77 3.15 18.08 -9.39
C LEU A 77 2.77 19.44 -8.76
N SER A 78 2.68 20.48 -9.57
CA SER A 78 2.06 21.74 -9.19
C SER A 78 0.56 21.51 -9.27
N SER A 79 0.03 20.78 -8.32
CA SER A 79 -1.34 21.06 -7.91
C SER A 79 -1.25 22.03 -6.75
N GLU A 80 -2.14 23.01 -6.66
CA GLU A 80 -2.30 23.82 -5.44
C GLU A 80 -2.55 22.94 -4.19
N ALA A 81 -2.85 21.64 -4.40
CA ALA A 81 -3.14 20.65 -3.39
C ALA A 81 -1.95 19.77 -2.94
N ILE A 82 -0.77 19.82 -3.61
CA ILE A 82 0.46 19.16 -3.15
C ILE A 82 1.48 20.25 -2.83
N THR A 83 1.62 20.56 -1.54
CA THR A 83 2.53 21.60 -1.08
C THR A 83 3.92 21.05 -0.78
N GLU A 84 4.96 21.90 -0.84
CA GLU A 84 6.31 21.53 -0.41
C GLU A 84 6.35 21.12 1.08
N GLU A 85 5.48 21.71 1.90
CA GLU A 85 5.31 21.34 3.30
C GLU A 85 4.81 19.89 3.43
N ASP A 86 3.76 19.50 2.68
CA ASP A 86 3.26 18.12 2.68
C ASP A 86 4.31 17.11 2.21
N LEU A 87 5.11 17.49 1.21
CA LEU A 87 6.18 16.66 0.66
C LEU A 87 7.31 16.48 1.69
N SER A 88 7.78 17.56 2.32
CA SER A 88 8.82 17.49 3.35
C SER A 88 8.39 16.74 4.62
N ALA A 89 7.08 16.71 4.90
CA ALA A 89 6.49 15.93 5.98
C ALA A 89 6.27 14.45 5.62
N GLY A 90 6.59 14.01 4.40
CA GLY A 90 6.44 12.62 3.95
C GLY A 90 4.99 12.16 3.85
N LEU A 91 4.02 13.09 3.79
CA LEU A 91 2.59 12.74 3.81
C LEU A 91 2.15 11.98 2.56
N TRP A 92 2.90 12.13 1.47
CA TRP A 92 2.64 11.48 0.18
C TRP A 92 3.40 10.16 0.00
N ASP A 93 4.22 9.75 0.97
CA ASP A 93 4.99 8.50 0.90
C ASP A 93 4.06 7.28 0.92
N GLY A 94 4.17 6.45 -0.11
CA GLY A 94 3.28 5.30 -0.28
C GLY A 94 1.84 5.67 -0.61
N ALA A 95 1.58 6.91 -1.10
CA ALA A 95 0.28 7.26 -1.65
C ALA A 95 -0.03 6.36 -2.86
N ARG A 96 -1.29 5.94 -2.98
CA ARG A 96 -1.75 5.13 -4.10
C ARG A 96 -1.88 6.00 -5.33
N VAL A 97 -1.43 5.49 -6.46
CA VAL A 97 -1.53 6.14 -7.77
C VAL A 97 -2.30 5.22 -8.70
N ASP A 98 -3.42 5.70 -9.23
CA ASP A 98 -4.18 5.05 -10.31
C ASP A 98 -4.17 5.95 -11.54
N VAL A 99 -3.73 5.42 -12.68
CA VAL A 99 -3.66 6.14 -13.95
C VAL A 99 -4.73 5.61 -14.88
N PHE A 100 -5.56 6.50 -15.41
CA PHE A 100 -6.66 6.19 -16.32
C PHE A 100 -6.42 6.82 -17.68
N ARG A 101 -6.80 6.10 -18.74
CA ARG A 101 -6.97 6.67 -20.08
C ARG A 101 -8.45 7.02 -20.24
N VAL A 102 -8.73 8.30 -20.47
CA VAL A 102 -10.09 8.86 -20.51
C VAL A 102 -10.28 9.60 -21.83
N ASP A 103 -11.48 9.54 -22.40
CA ASP A 103 -11.86 10.45 -23.49
C ASP A 103 -12.31 11.78 -22.88
N TRP A 104 -11.55 12.85 -23.11
CA TRP A 104 -11.84 14.16 -22.51
C TRP A 104 -13.12 14.80 -23.05
N THR A 105 -13.66 14.33 -24.19
CA THR A 105 -14.95 14.80 -24.72
C THR A 105 -16.16 14.17 -24.04
N ALA A 106 -15.96 13.04 -23.33
CA ALA A 106 -17.01 12.28 -22.67
C ALA A 106 -16.49 11.62 -21.38
N PRO A 107 -16.01 12.40 -20.39
CA PRO A 107 -15.43 11.86 -19.15
C PRO A 107 -16.42 11.04 -18.31
N GLU A 108 -17.72 11.23 -18.52
CA GLU A 108 -18.80 10.47 -17.90
C GLU A 108 -18.82 8.98 -18.28
N LEU A 109 -18.22 8.62 -19.43
CA LEU A 109 -18.04 7.22 -19.83
C LEU A 109 -17.02 6.50 -18.96
N GLY A 110 -16.29 7.24 -18.12
CA GLY A 110 -15.24 6.74 -17.26
C GLY A 110 -13.93 6.51 -18.00
N GLY A 111 -12.97 5.93 -17.27
CA GLY A 111 -11.61 5.71 -17.75
C GLY A 111 -11.19 4.26 -17.70
N VAL A 112 -10.33 3.86 -18.63
CA VAL A 112 -9.66 2.57 -18.58
C VAL A 112 -8.41 2.69 -17.73
N SER A 113 -8.32 1.95 -16.63
CA SER A 113 -7.08 1.89 -15.83
C SER A 113 -5.93 1.43 -16.73
N VAL A 114 -4.87 2.22 -16.84
CA VAL A 114 -3.65 1.94 -17.60
C VAL A 114 -2.62 1.29 -16.69
N TRP A 115 -2.43 1.88 -15.51
CA TRP A 115 -1.43 1.48 -14.53
C TRP A 115 -1.91 1.85 -13.12
N SER A 116 -1.50 1.07 -12.13
CA SER A 116 -1.72 1.37 -10.72
C SER A 116 -0.49 0.98 -9.91
N GLY A 117 -0.26 1.70 -8.82
CA GLY A 117 0.85 1.46 -7.91
C GLY A 117 0.90 2.47 -6.79
N TYR A 118 2.11 2.76 -6.32
CA TYR A 118 2.38 3.63 -5.18
C TYR A 118 3.49 4.62 -5.53
N LEU A 119 3.43 5.81 -4.93
CA LEU A 119 4.59 6.70 -4.83
C LEU A 119 5.59 6.10 -3.84
N SER A 120 6.86 6.03 -4.23
CA SER A 120 7.97 5.80 -3.32
C SER A 120 8.16 6.98 -2.38
N GLU A 121 9.24 6.94 -1.59
CA GLU A 121 9.79 8.12 -0.94
C GLU A 121 10.08 9.20 -2.01
N LEU A 122 9.64 10.43 -1.72
CA LEU A 122 9.84 11.58 -2.59
C LEU A 122 11.20 12.22 -2.33
N SER A 123 11.89 12.60 -3.41
CA SER A 123 13.18 13.29 -3.32
C SER A 123 13.12 14.69 -3.93
N HIS A 124 13.91 15.63 -3.42
CA HIS A 124 14.03 16.96 -4.01
C HIS A 124 14.88 16.90 -5.28
N GLY A 125 14.31 17.35 -6.39
CA GLY A 125 15.02 17.53 -7.65
C GLY A 125 15.87 18.80 -7.65
N ALA A 126 16.93 18.82 -8.47
CA ALA A 126 17.93 19.90 -8.51
C ALA A 126 17.40 21.30 -8.91
N HIS A 127 16.15 21.41 -9.38
CA HIS A 127 15.58 22.64 -9.95
C HIS A 127 14.22 23.05 -9.35
N GLY A 128 13.94 22.68 -8.09
CA GLY A 128 12.70 23.09 -7.40
C GLY A 128 11.46 22.29 -7.82
N GLY A 129 11.66 21.09 -8.39
CA GLY A 129 10.64 20.05 -8.51
C GLY A 129 10.96 18.89 -7.56
N PHE A 130 10.03 17.98 -7.37
CA PHE A 130 10.30 16.71 -6.67
C PHE A 130 10.37 15.59 -7.72
N GLU A 131 11.11 14.54 -7.38
CA GLU A 131 11.18 13.30 -8.16
C GLU A 131 10.65 12.17 -7.30
N ALA A 132 9.64 11.47 -7.83
CA ALA A 132 9.04 10.31 -7.19
C ALA A 132 9.26 9.08 -8.07
N GLU A 133 9.72 8.00 -7.47
CA GLU A 133 9.67 6.70 -8.12
C GLU A 133 8.27 6.11 -7.95
N LEU A 134 7.73 5.55 -9.01
CA LEU A 134 6.49 4.79 -9.01
C LEU A 134 6.82 3.31 -8.89
N VAL A 135 6.18 2.64 -7.93
CA VAL A 135 6.31 1.21 -7.74
C VAL A 135 4.96 0.55 -7.99
N SER A 136 4.93 -0.49 -8.84
CA SER A 136 3.68 -1.16 -9.18
C SER A 136 3.06 -1.91 -7.99
N LEU A 137 1.78 -2.27 -8.12
CA LEU A 137 1.05 -3.09 -7.12
C LEU A 137 1.75 -4.40 -6.72
N LYS A 138 2.69 -4.90 -7.53
CA LYS A 138 3.48 -6.10 -7.19
C LYS A 138 4.37 -5.88 -5.95
N ALA A 139 4.63 -4.65 -5.53
CA ALA A 139 5.27 -4.36 -4.25
C ALA A 139 4.54 -5.03 -3.07
N ASP A 140 3.22 -5.18 -3.15
CA ASP A 140 2.43 -5.84 -2.11
C ASP A 140 2.76 -7.32 -1.97
N LEU A 141 3.27 -7.96 -3.04
CA LEU A 141 3.69 -9.36 -3.06
C LEU A 141 5.06 -9.58 -2.40
N GLU A 142 5.91 -8.55 -2.37
CA GLU A 142 7.21 -8.61 -1.69
C GLU A 142 7.08 -8.43 -0.17
N ARG A 143 5.90 -8.00 0.31
CA ARG A 143 5.63 -7.89 1.73
C ARG A 143 5.69 -9.28 2.38
N PRO A 144 6.51 -9.49 3.41
CA PRO A 144 6.51 -10.76 4.13
C PRO A 144 5.16 -10.95 4.82
N VAL A 145 4.34 -11.86 4.29
CA VAL A 145 3.07 -12.25 4.89
C VAL A 145 3.28 -13.54 5.66
N GLY A 146 3.10 -13.47 6.97
CA GLY A 146 3.25 -14.64 7.82
C GLY A 146 3.38 -14.25 9.27
N ARG A 147 3.47 -15.29 10.12
CA ARG A 147 3.67 -15.14 11.54
C ARG A 147 4.96 -15.83 11.93
N VAL A 148 5.72 -15.20 12.81
CA VAL A 148 6.86 -15.84 13.47
C VAL A 148 6.32 -16.72 14.59
N LEU A 149 6.65 -18.01 14.57
CA LEU A 149 6.39 -18.90 15.69
C LEU A 149 7.37 -18.57 16.81
N GLN A 150 6.87 -17.93 17.86
CA GLN A 150 7.65 -17.49 19.01
C GLN A 150 6.87 -17.69 20.30
N ARG A 151 7.56 -17.70 21.45
CA ARG A 151 6.92 -17.87 22.76
C ARG A 151 6.00 -16.71 23.15
N GLN A 152 6.37 -15.50 22.75
CA GLN A 152 5.62 -14.28 23.05
C GLN A 152 4.40 -14.13 22.14
N CYS A 153 3.39 -13.41 22.60
CA CYS A 153 2.23 -13.01 21.82
C CYS A 153 2.64 -11.99 20.75
N ASP A 154 2.22 -12.19 19.51
CA ASP A 154 2.41 -11.24 18.41
C ASP A 154 1.17 -10.36 18.16
N ALA A 155 0.09 -10.52 18.92
CA ALA A 155 -1.08 -9.65 18.81
C ALA A 155 -0.81 -8.30 19.48
N VAL A 156 -1.38 -7.23 18.97
CA VAL A 156 -1.39 -5.89 19.59
C VAL A 156 -2.51 -5.84 20.62
N LEU A 157 -2.25 -5.30 21.81
CA LEU A 157 -3.32 -5.14 22.82
C LEU A 157 -4.35 -4.17 22.25
N GLY A 158 -5.62 -4.56 22.18
CA GLY A 158 -6.67 -3.77 21.52
C GLY A 158 -7.02 -4.21 20.11
N ASP A 159 -6.21 -5.05 19.46
CA ASP A 159 -6.55 -5.57 18.14
C ASP A 159 -7.60 -6.68 18.21
N GLU A 160 -8.20 -7.00 17.05
CA GLU A 160 -9.18 -8.07 16.91
C GLU A 160 -8.61 -9.44 17.30
N ARG A 161 -7.31 -9.66 17.07
CA ARG A 161 -6.65 -10.93 17.37
C ARG A 161 -6.53 -11.15 18.89
N CYS A 162 -6.34 -10.09 19.65
CA CYS A 162 -6.28 -10.07 21.10
C CYS A 162 -7.67 -10.03 21.73
N GLY A 163 -8.60 -9.24 21.19
CA GLY A 163 -9.99 -9.16 21.67
C GLY A 163 -10.18 -8.43 23.01
N ILE A 164 -9.11 -7.87 23.59
CA ILE A 164 -9.16 -7.08 24.84
C ILE A 164 -9.02 -5.61 24.50
N ALA A 165 -9.91 -4.77 25.04
CA ALA A 165 -9.81 -3.31 24.89
C ALA A 165 -8.50 -2.76 25.48
N ALA A 166 -7.84 -1.86 24.74
CA ALA A 166 -6.63 -1.18 25.17
C ALA A 166 -6.95 -0.06 26.18
N LEU A 167 -7.32 -0.44 27.42
CA LEU A 167 -7.71 0.48 28.49
C LEU A 167 -6.50 1.12 29.21
N GLY A 168 -5.52 1.63 28.45
CA GLY A 168 -4.31 2.24 29.00
C GLY A 168 -3.39 1.29 29.77
N ARG A 169 -3.63 -0.03 29.67
CA ARG A 169 -2.78 -1.06 30.29
C ARG A 169 -1.62 -1.42 29.36
N THR A 170 -0.48 -1.77 29.93
CA THR A 170 0.66 -2.30 29.19
C THR A 170 0.53 -3.83 29.06
N CYS A 171 1.09 -4.41 27.99
CA CYS A 171 1.11 -5.85 27.75
C CYS A 171 2.53 -6.26 27.36
N ASP A 172 3.17 -7.11 28.18
CA ASP A 172 4.54 -7.59 27.99
C ASP A 172 4.64 -8.78 27.00
N LYS A 173 3.50 -9.17 26.42
CA LYS A 173 3.34 -10.27 25.46
C LYS A 173 3.62 -11.66 26.03
N ARG A 174 3.84 -11.83 27.33
CA ARG A 174 4.08 -13.14 27.94
C ARG A 174 2.76 -13.85 28.26
N PHE A 175 2.80 -15.18 28.23
CA PHE A 175 1.63 -16.00 28.51
C PHE A 175 1.15 -15.83 29.96
N GLU A 176 2.08 -15.69 30.91
CA GLU A 176 1.75 -15.46 32.32
C GLU A 176 0.90 -14.20 32.50
N MET A 177 1.31 -13.07 31.90
CA MET A 177 0.53 -11.83 31.98
C MET A 177 -0.83 -11.98 31.28
N CYS A 178 -0.87 -12.62 30.11
CA CYS A 178 -2.12 -12.85 29.38
C CYS A 178 -3.13 -13.68 30.20
N ARG A 179 -2.63 -14.68 30.96
CA ARG A 179 -3.43 -15.49 31.87
C ARG A 179 -3.82 -14.74 33.13
N ASP A 180 -2.85 -14.16 33.84
CA ASP A 180 -3.04 -13.69 35.21
C ASP A 180 -3.61 -12.27 35.29
N VAL A 181 -3.31 -11.41 34.31
CA VAL A 181 -3.74 -10.01 34.29
C VAL A 181 -4.96 -9.79 33.39
N PHE A 182 -5.01 -10.48 32.25
CA PHE A 182 -6.05 -10.28 31.24
C PHE A 182 -7.07 -11.43 31.16
N ALA A 183 -6.81 -12.58 31.81
CA ALA A 183 -7.65 -13.77 31.72
C ALA A 183 -8.03 -14.15 30.28
N ASN A 184 -7.10 -13.98 29.34
CA ASN A 184 -7.35 -14.04 27.89
C ASN A 184 -6.48 -15.08 27.16
N THR A 185 -6.27 -16.24 27.79
CA THR A 185 -5.41 -17.30 27.23
C THR A 185 -5.93 -17.87 25.92
N GLU A 186 -7.25 -17.87 25.71
CA GLU A 186 -7.87 -18.39 24.48
C GLU A 186 -7.48 -17.59 23.22
N ASN A 187 -7.28 -16.28 23.39
CA ASN A 187 -6.82 -15.40 22.31
C ASN A 187 -5.30 -15.16 22.34
N PHE A 188 -4.55 -15.89 23.17
CA PHE A 188 -3.09 -15.80 23.16
C PHE A 188 -2.57 -16.28 21.81
N ARG A 189 -1.84 -15.41 21.11
CA ARG A 189 -1.34 -15.72 19.77
C ARG A 189 0.08 -16.28 19.77
N GLY A 190 0.79 -16.33 20.90
CA GLY A 190 2.12 -16.95 20.97
C GLY A 190 2.11 -18.48 21.15
N PHE A 191 3.29 -19.06 21.27
CA PHE A 191 3.52 -20.50 21.49
C PHE A 191 4.26 -20.71 22.83
N PRO A 192 3.55 -20.69 23.97
CA PRO A 192 4.19 -20.59 25.28
C PRO A 192 5.05 -21.81 25.63
N HIS A 193 4.73 -22.96 25.07
CA HIS A 193 5.44 -24.23 25.31
C HIS A 193 6.43 -24.60 24.21
N MET A 194 6.75 -23.68 23.29
CA MET A 194 7.69 -23.93 22.20
C MET A 194 9.08 -24.32 22.77
N PRO A 195 9.58 -25.54 22.48
CA PRO A 195 10.92 -25.94 22.89
C PRO A 195 11.97 -25.02 22.27
N GLY A 196 13.01 -24.70 23.05
CA GLY A 196 14.13 -23.91 22.55
C GLY A 196 15.11 -24.78 21.76
N THR A 197 16.01 -24.14 21.02
CA THR A 197 17.04 -24.81 20.22
C THR A 197 17.88 -25.78 21.06
N ASP A 198 18.21 -25.43 22.30
CA ASP A 198 18.98 -26.29 23.21
C ASP A 198 18.29 -27.63 23.47
N PHE A 199 16.95 -27.64 23.56
CA PHE A 199 16.19 -28.88 23.76
C PHE A 199 16.20 -29.74 22.50
N VAL A 200 16.09 -29.12 21.33
CA VAL A 200 16.11 -29.81 20.03
C VAL A 200 17.49 -30.45 19.77
N LEU A 201 18.56 -29.80 20.23
CA LEU A 201 19.92 -30.30 20.10
C LEU A 201 20.34 -31.25 21.23
N SER A 202 19.60 -31.29 22.33
CA SER A 202 19.93 -32.17 23.46
C SER A 202 19.60 -33.63 23.17
N GLY A 203 20.51 -34.53 23.54
CA GLY A 203 20.24 -35.97 23.62
C GLY A 203 19.43 -36.33 24.87
N PRO A 204 18.87 -37.55 24.94
CA PRO A 204 18.16 -38.01 26.12
C PRO A 204 19.08 -37.99 27.35
N ALA A 205 18.56 -37.50 28.47
CA ALA A 205 19.26 -37.54 29.75
C ALA A 205 19.28 -38.98 30.30
N ALA A 206 20.22 -39.27 31.21
CA ALA A 206 20.32 -40.57 31.85
C ALA A 206 19.13 -40.87 32.80
N ASP A 207 18.46 -39.83 33.30
CA ASP A 207 17.34 -39.87 34.22
C ASP A 207 16.23 -38.86 33.84
N ARG A 208 15.10 -38.86 34.58
CA ARG A 208 13.91 -37.99 34.36
C ARG A 208 13.29 -38.07 32.95
N ASN A 209 13.20 -39.29 32.41
CA ASN A 209 12.48 -39.60 31.16
C ASN A 209 11.06 -40.15 31.43
N ASP A 210 10.37 -39.64 32.44
CA ASP A 210 9.05 -40.07 32.92
C ASP A 210 7.88 -39.22 32.38
N GLY A 211 8.20 -38.12 31.69
CA GLY A 211 7.22 -37.22 31.07
C GLY A 211 6.66 -36.19 32.07
N GLY A 212 6.88 -34.91 31.79
CA GLY A 212 6.43 -33.82 32.65
C GLY A 212 6.51 -32.45 31.99
N LYS A 213 5.89 -31.46 32.63
CA LYS A 213 6.06 -30.04 32.25
C LYS A 213 7.41 -29.56 32.77
N ARG A 214 8.16 -28.81 31.96
CA ARG A 214 9.35 -28.07 32.41
C ARG A 214 8.95 -26.74 33.02
#